data_AF-A0A6I1QVP3-F1
#
_entry.id   AF-A0A6I1QVP3-F1
#
_cell.length_a   1.000
_cell.length_b   1.000
_cell.length_c   1.000
_cell.angle_alpha   90.00
_cell.angle_beta   90.00
_cell.angle_gamma   90.00
#
_symmetry.space_group_name_H-M   'P 1'
#
loop_
_entity.id
_entity.type
_entity.pdbx_description
1 polymer ?
#
loop_
_entity_poly.entity_id
_entity_poly.type
_entity_poly.pdbx_seq_one_letter_code
_entity_poly.pdbx_strand_id
1 'polypeptide(L)'
;MANCYNPLVEGASTCSHCGLAVAEVGLVERVPRDVLVMIKTKHGREARIVRSIAYGGLLLAMIGASAGLIFISGNWGIAAFIVILIGGYFVSALLANSLGDAWGYRYGQKGLDEDWQTFLAQRAAEPVEPIGHGERANA
;
A
#
# COMPACT_ATOMS: atom_id res chain seq x y z
N MET A 1 -2.19 14.97 -20.28
CA MET A 1 -1.84 13.56 -20.53
C MET A 1 -1.25 12.98 -19.24
N ALA A 2 -1.75 11.83 -18.78
CA ALA A 2 -1.27 11.21 -17.53
C ALA A 2 -0.06 10.32 -17.84
N ASN A 3 1.09 10.63 -17.26
CA ASN A 3 2.29 9.79 -17.45
C ASN A 3 2.18 8.52 -16.60
N CYS A 4 2.66 7.40 -17.15
CA CYS A 4 2.84 6.16 -16.40
C CYS A 4 4.21 6.19 -15.72
N TYR A 5 4.25 6.00 -14.39
CA TYR A 5 5.50 5.95 -13.61
C TYR A 5 5.94 4.51 -13.29
N ASN A 6 5.43 3.52 -14.02
CA ASN A 6 5.85 2.14 -13.83
C ASN A 6 7.29 1.96 -14.37
N PRO A 7 8.21 1.33 -13.62
CA PRO A 7 9.56 1.07 -14.11
C PRO A 7 9.50 0.23 -15.39
N LEU A 8 10.17 0.72 -16.44
CA LEU A 8 10.33 0.00 -17.71
C LEU A 8 11.60 -0.84 -17.67
N VAL A 9 11.52 -2.04 -18.24
CA VAL A 9 12.70 -2.88 -18.49
C VAL A 9 13.53 -2.24 -19.61
N GLU A 10 14.86 -2.37 -19.54
CA GLU A 10 15.74 -1.87 -20.60
C GLU A 10 15.33 -2.41 -21.98
N GLY A 11 15.20 -1.50 -22.96
CA GLY A 11 14.80 -1.83 -24.32
C GLY A 11 13.30 -2.09 -24.53
N ALA A 12 12.45 -1.96 -23.50
CA ALA A 12 11.00 -2.12 -23.67
C ALA A 12 10.39 -0.94 -24.45
N SER A 13 9.70 -1.22 -25.56
CA SER A 13 8.99 -0.22 -26.36
C SER A 13 7.56 0.06 -25.88
N THR A 14 7.03 -0.79 -24.99
CA THR A 14 5.67 -0.74 -24.45
C THR A 14 5.68 -1.03 -22.96
N CYS A 15 4.86 -0.31 -22.19
CA CYS A 15 4.73 -0.56 -20.75
C CYS A 15 3.90 -1.84 -20.50
N SER A 16 4.43 -2.77 -19.70
CA SER A 16 3.72 -4.02 -19.33
C SER A 16 2.48 -3.79 -18.47
N HIS A 17 2.38 -2.65 -17.80
CA HIS A 17 1.29 -2.37 -16.88
C HIS A 17 0.10 -1.67 -17.56
N CYS A 18 0.35 -0.64 -18.38
CA CYS A 18 -0.70 0.15 -19.03
C CYS A 18 -0.84 -0.10 -20.53
N GLY A 19 0.08 -0.85 -21.15
CA GLY A 19 0.05 -1.18 -22.58
C GLY A 19 0.42 -0.02 -23.52
N LEU A 20 0.64 1.19 -23.00
CA LEU A 20 0.99 2.36 -23.81
C LEU A 20 2.42 2.25 -24.37
N ALA A 21 2.61 2.76 -25.59
CA ALA A 21 3.92 2.83 -26.22
C ALA A 21 4.75 3.94 -25.57
N VAL A 22 6.05 3.68 -25.37
CA VAL A 22 6.98 4.67 -24.80
C VAL A 22 7.04 5.94 -25.67
N ALA A 23 6.88 5.79 -26.98
CA ALA A 23 6.84 6.89 -27.94
C ALA A 23 5.63 7.84 -27.77
N GLU A 24 4.53 7.37 -27.18
CA GLU A 24 3.30 8.17 -27.02
C GLU A 24 3.32 9.03 -25.74
N VAL A 25 3.94 8.53 -24.67
CA VAL A 25 3.88 9.13 -23.32
C VAL A 25 5.20 9.80 -22.92
N GLY A 26 6.31 9.40 -23.53
CA GLY A 26 7.64 9.87 -23.22
C GLY A 26 8.25 9.21 -21.98
N LEU A 27 9.59 9.13 -21.96
CA LEU A 27 10.33 8.65 -20.80
C LEU A 27 10.47 9.77 -19.77
N VAL A 28 10.33 9.40 -18.49
CA VAL A 28 10.58 10.30 -17.36
C VAL A 28 11.84 9.81 -16.66
N GLU A 29 12.91 10.60 -16.68
CA GLU A 29 14.18 10.25 -16.00
C GLU A 29 14.06 10.23 -14.47
N ARG A 30 13.13 11.02 -13.91
CA ARG A 30 12.96 11.14 -12.46
C ARG A 30 11.50 11.18 -12.06
N VAL A 31 11.10 10.27 -11.19
CA VAL A 31 9.76 10.27 -10.58
C VAL A 31 9.59 11.54 -9.72
N PRO A 32 8.54 12.35 -9.93
CA PRO A 32 8.27 13.53 -9.13
C PRO A 32 8.16 13.19 -7.63
N ARG A 33 8.61 14.08 -6.75
CA ARG A 33 8.55 13.85 -5.30
C ARG A 33 7.13 13.62 -4.81
N ASP A 34 6.16 14.31 -5.40
CA ASP A 34 4.76 14.22 -4.97
C ASP A 34 4.20 12.81 -5.19
N VAL A 35 4.55 12.17 -6.31
CA VAL A 35 4.19 10.78 -6.60
C VAL A 35 4.82 9.82 -5.57
N LEU A 36 6.09 10.04 -5.21
CA LEU A 36 6.77 9.22 -4.19
C LEU A 36 6.14 9.39 -2.79
N VAL A 37 5.79 10.62 -2.42
CA VAL A 37 5.12 10.91 -1.14
C VAL A 37 3.73 10.27 -1.10
N MET A 38 2.98 10.34 -2.20
CA MET A 38 1.66 9.74 -2.31
C MET A 38 1.71 8.21 -2.16
N ILE A 39 2.64 7.53 -2.85
CA ILE A 39 2.85 6.08 -2.74
C ILE A 39 3.25 5.69 -1.30
N LYS A 40 4.18 6.44 -0.68
CA LYS A 40 4.61 6.18 0.70
C LYS A 40 3.45 6.33 1.70
N THR A 41 2.61 7.34 1.49
CA THR A 41 1.45 7.60 2.36
C THR A 41 0.41 6.48 2.26
N LYS A 42 0.17 5.96 1.05
CA LYS A 42 -0.70 4.80 0.81
C LYS A 42 -0.21 3.57 1.59
N HIS A 43 1.05 3.19 1.43
CA HIS A 43 1.62 2.04 2.14
C HIS A 43 1.59 2.20 3.66
N GLY A 44 1.76 3.43 4.17
CA GLY A 44 1.62 3.71 5.60
C GLY A 44 0.21 3.47 6.14
N ARG A 45 -0.83 3.80 5.37
CA ARG A 45 -2.24 3.55 5.72
C ARG A 45 -2.57 2.06 5.69
N GLU A 46 -2.14 1.36 4.65
CA GLU A 46 -2.29 -0.10 4.52
C GLU A 46 -1.64 -0.83 5.70
N ALA A 47 -0.38 -0.49 6.00
CA ALA A 47 0.35 -1.10 7.12
C ALA A 47 -0.34 -0.87 8.46
N ARG A 48 -0.98 0.29 8.66
CA ARG A 48 -1.73 0.56 9.89
C ARG A 48 -2.97 -0.33 10.00
N ILE A 49 -3.75 -0.48 8.93
CA ILE A 49 -4.95 -1.33 8.91
C ILE A 49 -4.58 -2.79 9.20
N VAL A 50 -3.56 -3.31 8.50
CA VAL A 50 -3.08 -4.69 8.70
C VAL A 50 -2.64 -4.91 10.15
N ARG A 51 -1.86 -3.97 10.70
CA ARG A 51 -1.44 -4.03 12.11
C ARG A 51 -2.62 -3.97 13.07
N SER A 52 -3.59 -3.08 12.84
CA SER A 52 -4.79 -2.98 13.69
C SER A 52 -5.61 -4.27 13.70
N ILE A 53 -5.76 -4.95 12.55
CA ILE A 53 -6.45 -6.24 12.47
C ILE A 53 -5.65 -7.32 13.22
N ALA A 54 -4.34 -7.40 12.98
CA ALA A 54 -3.48 -8.38 13.64
C ALA A 54 -3.48 -8.22 15.17
N TYR A 55 -3.27 -6.99 15.67
CA TYR A 55 -3.28 -6.71 17.11
C TYR A 55 -4.69 -6.83 17.71
N GLY A 56 -5.74 -6.49 16.96
CA GLY A 56 -7.12 -6.65 17.41
C GLY A 56 -7.49 -8.12 17.62
N GLY A 57 -7.14 -9.00 16.68
CA GLY A 57 -7.34 -10.44 16.82
C GLY A 57 -6.54 -11.04 17.98
N LEU A 58 -5.27 -10.63 18.14
CA LEU A 58 -4.43 -11.07 19.25
C LEU A 58 -5.00 -10.63 20.61
N LEU A 59 -5.48 -9.39 20.71
CA LEU A 59 -6.13 -8.88 21.92
C LEU A 59 -7.36 -9.73 22.29
N LEU A 60 -8.22 -10.04 21.31
CA LEU A 60 -9.39 -10.88 21.53
C LEU A 60 -9.01 -12.29 21.96
N ALA A 61 -7.96 -12.87 21.37
CA ALA A 61 -7.43 -14.17 21.78
C ALA A 61 -6.94 -14.15 23.23
N MET A 62 -6.21 -13.11 23.64
CA MET A 62 -5.77 -12.94 25.04
C MET A 62 -6.95 -12.84 26.00
N ILE A 63 -7.99 -12.07 25.66
CA ILE A 63 -9.21 -11.94 26.47
C ILE A 63 -9.89 -13.30 26.61
N GLY A 64 -10.10 -14.02 25.50
CA GLY A 64 -10.75 -15.34 25.50
C GLY A 64 -9.95 -16.39 26.28
N ALA A 65 -8.63 -16.41 26.12
CA ALA A 65 -7.75 -17.30 26.86
C ALA A 65 -7.83 -17.02 28.37
N SER A 66 -7.77 -15.73 28.75
CA SER A 66 -7.86 -15.30 30.15
C SER A 66 -9.23 -15.64 30.76
N ALA A 67 -10.31 -15.48 30.01
CA ALA A 67 -11.64 -15.92 30.44
C ALA A 67 -11.67 -17.44 30.68
N GLY A 68 -11.01 -18.23 29.82
CA GLY A 68 -10.83 -19.67 30.02
C GLY A 68 -10.21 -20.01 31.38
N LEU A 69 -9.19 -19.27 31.82
CA LEU A 69 -8.57 -19.48 33.14
C LEU A 69 -9.49 -19.13 34.31
N ILE A 70 -10.39 -18.15 34.14
CA ILE A 70 -11.33 -17.72 35.18
C ILE A 70 -12.48 -18.72 35.33
N PHE A 71 -13.00 -19.22 34.20
CA PHE A 71 -14.24 -20.01 34.19
C PHE A 71 -14.02 -21.53 34.08
N ILE A 72 -12.84 -21.98 33.65
CA ILE A 72 -12.50 -23.41 33.52
C ILE A 72 -11.43 -23.76 34.55
N SER A 73 -11.76 -24.65 35.48
CA SER A 73 -10.87 -25.02 36.57
C SER A 73 -9.93 -26.19 36.22
N GLY A 74 -8.82 -26.26 36.94
CA GLY A 74 -7.83 -27.34 36.80
C GLY A 74 -7.07 -27.31 35.48
N ASN A 75 -6.50 -28.46 35.10
CA ASN A 75 -5.62 -28.58 33.93
C ASN A 75 -6.33 -28.23 32.61
N TRP A 76 -7.66 -28.32 32.56
CA TRP A 76 -8.46 -27.96 31.39
C TRP A 76 -8.45 -26.45 31.11
N GLY A 77 -8.38 -25.60 32.14
CA GLY A 77 -8.26 -24.15 31.96
C GLY A 77 -6.92 -23.77 31.34
N ILE A 78 -5.84 -24.41 31.80
CA ILE A 78 -4.49 -24.21 31.24
C ILE A 78 -4.42 -24.67 29.79
N ALA A 79 -4.98 -25.85 29.48
CA ALA A 79 -5.04 -26.35 28.11
C ALA A 79 -5.86 -25.42 27.20
N ALA A 80 -7.03 -24.95 27.65
CA ALA A 80 -7.86 -24.01 26.92
C ALA A 80 -7.12 -22.68 26.67
N PHE A 81 -6.41 -22.16 27.67
CA PHE A 81 -5.60 -20.95 27.54
C PHE A 81 -4.55 -21.08 26.43
N ILE A 82 -3.78 -22.17 26.44
CA ILE A 82 -2.73 -22.41 25.44
C ILE A 82 -3.34 -22.57 24.04
N VAL A 83 -4.40 -23.37 23.91
CA VAL A 83 -5.06 -23.62 22.63
C VAL A 83 -5.66 -22.33 22.05
N ILE A 84 -6.33 -21.51 22.88
CA ILE A 84 -6.92 -20.25 22.43
C ILE A 84 -5.84 -19.25 22.01
N LEU A 85 -4.71 -19.17 22.71
CA LEU A 85 -3.61 -18.30 22.30
C LEU A 85 -3.00 -18.73 20.97
N ILE A 86 -2.69 -20.02 20.82
CA ILE A 86 -2.09 -20.54 19.59
C ILE A 86 -3.08 -20.38 18.42
N GLY A 87 -4.31 -20.84 18.60
CA GLY A 87 -5.35 -20.75 17.57
C GLY A 87 -5.67 -19.30 17.21
N GLY A 88 -5.80 -18.44 18.22
CA GLY A 88 -6.04 -17.01 18.04
C GLY A 88 -4.92 -16.30 17.30
N TYR A 89 -3.66 -16.65 17.56
CA TYR A 89 -2.52 -16.14 16.79
C TYR A 89 -2.63 -16.52 15.30
N PHE A 90 -2.85 -17.80 14.98
CA PHE A 90 -2.97 -18.24 13.59
C PHE A 90 -4.16 -17.61 12.87
N VAL A 91 -5.33 -17.57 13.52
CA VAL A 91 -6.53 -16.95 12.96
C VAL A 91 -6.30 -15.46 12.71
N SER A 92 -5.66 -14.75 13.65
CA SER A 92 -5.35 -13.32 13.50
C SER A 92 -4.39 -13.07 12.36
N ALA A 93 -3.36 -13.90 12.20
CA ALA A 93 -2.42 -13.81 11.09
C ALA A 93 -3.12 -14.06 9.74
N LEU A 94 -3.99 -15.07 9.66
CA LEU A 94 -4.77 -15.36 8.45
C LEU A 94 -5.72 -14.21 8.10
N LEU A 95 -6.46 -13.69 9.08
CA LEU A 95 -7.36 -12.55 8.88
C LEU A 95 -6.60 -11.29 8.47
N ALA A 96 -5.44 -11.03 9.08
CA ALA A 96 -4.64 -9.86 8.74
C ALA A 96 -4.19 -9.90 7.28
N ASN A 97 -3.82 -11.07 6.75
CA ASN A 97 -3.52 -11.22 5.32
C ASN A 97 -4.79 -11.09 4.46
N SER A 98 -5.86 -11.83 4.75
CA SER A 98 -7.01 -11.87 3.82
C SER A 98 -7.89 -10.61 3.89
N LEU A 99 -8.26 -10.17 5.10
CA LEU A 99 -9.08 -8.98 5.30
C LEU A 99 -8.26 -7.70 5.15
N GLY A 100 -6.98 -7.72 5.55
CA GLY A 100 -6.09 -6.57 5.41
C GLY A 100 -5.89 -6.18 3.96
N ASP A 101 -5.73 -7.16 3.06
CA ASP A 101 -5.61 -6.90 1.63
C ASP A 101 -6.92 -6.36 1.04
N ALA A 102 -8.05 -7.00 1.31
CA ALA A 102 -9.34 -6.58 0.75
C ALA A 102 -9.78 -5.20 1.25
N TRP A 103 -9.60 -4.90 2.54
CA TRP A 103 -9.99 -3.62 3.13
C TRP A 103 -8.96 -2.52 2.83
N GLY A 104 -7.68 -2.85 2.88
CA GLY A 104 -6.58 -1.95 2.50
C GLY A 104 -6.70 -1.48 1.06
N TYR A 105 -7.02 -2.39 0.13
CA TYR A 105 -7.18 -2.06 -1.28
C TYR A 105 -8.34 -1.09 -1.53
N ARG A 106 -9.51 -1.34 -0.92
CA ARG A 106 -10.71 -0.49 -1.09
C ARG A 106 -10.57 0.87 -0.42
N TYR A 107 -9.92 0.94 0.74
CA TYR A 107 -9.73 2.21 1.47
C TYR A 107 -8.60 3.04 0.86
N GLY A 108 -7.54 2.38 0.37
CA GLY A 108 -6.40 3.01 -0.28
C GLY A 108 -6.74 3.63 -1.64
N GLN A 109 -7.62 2.99 -2.44
CA GLN A 109 -7.97 3.50 -3.78
C GLN A 109 -8.67 4.87 -3.74
N LYS A 110 -9.65 5.09 -2.85
CA LYS A 110 -10.41 6.35 -2.85
C LYS A 110 -9.55 7.57 -2.58
N GLY A 111 -8.68 7.50 -1.57
CA GLY A 111 -7.77 8.61 -1.26
C GLY A 111 -6.69 8.80 -2.33
N LEU A 112 -6.19 7.70 -2.90
CA LEU A 112 -5.21 7.76 -3.98
C LEU A 112 -5.80 8.43 -5.23
N ASP A 113 -7.04 8.13 -5.59
CA ASP A 113 -7.69 8.71 -6.76
C ASP A 113 -7.89 10.22 -6.59
N GLU A 114 -8.32 10.68 -5.42
CA GLU A 114 -8.46 12.12 -5.12
C GLU A 114 -7.11 12.87 -5.16
N ASP A 115 -6.08 12.32 -4.51
CA ASP A 115 -4.73 12.88 -4.51
C ASP A 115 -4.13 12.88 -5.93
N TRP A 116 -4.40 11.83 -6.71
CA TRP A 116 -3.94 11.69 -8.09
C TRP A 116 -4.59 12.69 -9.03
N GLN A 117 -5.91 12.89 -8.92
CA GLN A 117 -6.62 13.90 -9.71
C GLN A 117 -6.09 15.31 -9.39
N THR A 118 -5.83 15.60 -8.11
CA THR A 118 -5.25 16.87 -7.68
C THR A 118 -3.85 17.09 -8.28
N PHE A 119 -3.01 16.06 -8.26
CA PHE A 119 -1.68 16.09 -8.89
C PHE A 119 -1.76 16.34 -10.40
N LEU A 120 -2.68 15.68 -11.10
CA LEU A 120 -2.89 15.90 -12.55
C LEU A 120 -3.38 17.31 -12.86
N ALA A 121 -4.26 17.86 -12.02
CA ALA A 121 -4.77 19.23 -12.18
C ALA A 121 -3.66 20.27 -11.99
N GLN A 122 -2.80 20.11 -10.99
CA GLN A 122 -1.65 21.00 -10.76
C GLN A 122 -0.67 20.97 -11.94
N ARG A 123 -0.38 19.77 -12.45
CA ARG A 123 0.54 19.61 -13.59
C ARG A 123 -0.02 20.15 -14.90
N ALA A 124 -1.34 20.12 -15.07
CA ALA A 124 -2.00 20.72 -16.24
C ALA A 124 -2.01 22.26 -16.16
N ALA A 125 -1.95 22.82 -14.95
CA ALA A 125 -1.91 24.26 -14.71
C ALA A 125 -0.50 24.85 -14.79
N GLU A 126 0.56 24.06 -14.54
CA GLU A 126 1.94 24.47 -14.81
C GLU A 126 2.19 24.53 -16.33
N PRO A 127 2.59 25.69 -16.87
CA PRO A 127 3.11 25.76 -18.23
C PRO A 127 4.33 24.84 -18.33
N VAL A 128 4.32 23.94 -19.30
CA VAL A 128 5.53 23.20 -19.67
C VAL A 128 6.53 24.22 -20.20
N GLU A 129 7.39 24.73 -19.31
CA GLU A 129 8.56 25.48 -19.76
C GLU A 129 9.39 24.49 -20.58
N PRO A 130 9.55 24.73 -21.89
CA PRO A 130 10.23 23.79 -22.75
C PRO A 130 11.62 23.59 -22.15
N ILE A 131 11.98 22.33 -21.94
CA ILE A 131 13.32 21.95 -21.52
C ILE A 131 14.23 22.50 -22.61
N GLY A 132 14.84 23.66 -22.35
CA GLY A 132 15.81 24.26 -23.22
C GLY A 132 16.88 23.20 -23.39
N HIS A 133 16.89 22.56 -24.56
CA HIS A 133 18.10 21.91 -25.05
C HIS A 133 19.16 23.00 -24.93
N GLY A 134 20.03 22.85 -23.93
CA GLY A 134 21.16 23.72 -23.74
C GLY A 134 21.91 23.74 -25.05
N GLU A 135 21.68 24.80 -25.81
CA GLU A 135 22.47 25.20 -26.94
C GLU A 135 23.87 25.38 -26.36
N ARG A 136 24.69 24.34 -26.51
CA ARG A 136 26.14 24.45 -26.32
C ARG A 136 26.62 25.32 -27.48
N ALA A 137 26.41 26.61 -27.34
CA ALA A 137 27.07 27.61 -28.14
C ALA A 137 28.55 27.62 -27.75
N ASN A 138 29.37 27.28 -28.75
CA ASN A 138 30.73 27.77 -29.01
C ASN A 138 31.83 27.55 -27.96
N ALA A 139 32.79 26.70 -28.33
CA ALA A 139 34.19 27.09 -28.51
C ALA A 139 34.88 26.10 -29.44
#